data_AF-A0A562I7Z9-F1
#
_entry.id   AF-A0A562I7Z9-F1
#
_cell.length_a   1.000
_cell.length_b   1.000
_cell.length_c   1.000
_cell.angle_alpha   90.00
_cell.angle_beta   90.00
_cell.angle_gamma   90.00
#
_symmetry.space_group_name_H-M   'P 1'
#
loop_
_entity.id
_entity.type
_entity.pdbx_description
1 polymer ?
#
loop_
_entity_poly.entity_id
_entity_poly.type
_entity_poly.pdbx_seq_one_letter_code
_entity_poly.pdbx_strand_id
1 'polypeptide(L)'
;MIRAARPADAPAVVALRAMWSDYTATVPEHRGRGLARLAKTVALHRAAAGGVRVAYTSNDAANAPMLAINEALGYLPVASQWSCLRGG
;
A
#
# COMPACT_ATOMS: atom_id res chain seq x y z
N MET A 1 6.36 -5.48 -1.29
CA MET A 1 4.92 -5.72 -1.12
C MET A 1 4.55 -5.60 0.36
N ILE A 2 3.58 -4.76 0.68
CA ILE A 2 3.16 -4.43 2.04
C ILE A 2 1.63 -4.61 2.14
N ARG A 3 1.12 -5.12 3.26
CA ARG A 3 -0.29 -5.49 3.48
C ARG A 3 -0.86 -4.77 4.70
N ALA A 4 -1.99 -4.08 4.55
CA ALA A 4 -2.80 -3.70 5.70
C ALA A 4 -3.68 -4.90 6.08
N ALA A 5 -3.45 -5.45 7.27
CA ALA A 5 -4.15 -6.62 7.80
C ALA A 5 -4.84 -6.29 9.12
N ARG A 6 -5.95 -6.99 9.45
CA ARG A 6 -6.36 -7.13 10.84
C ARG A 6 -5.57 -8.28 11.49
N PRO A 7 -5.29 -8.21 12.81
CA PRO A 7 -4.38 -9.15 13.49
C PRO A 7 -4.76 -10.65 13.44
N ALA A 8 -5.94 -11.03 12.97
CA ALA A 8 -6.45 -12.42 13.04
C ALA A 8 -6.53 -13.17 11.68
N ASP A 9 -6.12 -12.57 10.55
CA ASP A 9 -6.55 -13.02 9.21
C ASP A 9 -5.45 -13.65 8.32
N ALA A 10 -4.73 -14.73 8.68
CA ALA A 10 -3.96 -15.51 7.67
C ALA A 10 -3.69 -16.98 8.07
N PRO A 11 -3.71 -17.98 7.14
CA PRO A 11 -3.41 -17.85 5.69
C PRO A 11 -4.41 -18.56 4.74
N ALA A 12 -4.66 -17.99 3.56
CA ALA A 12 -5.02 -18.74 2.34
C ALA A 12 -4.90 -17.84 1.10
N VAL A 13 -4.30 -18.41 0.06
CA VAL A 13 -4.12 -17.89 -1.29
C VAL A 13 -5.38 -17.17 -1.79
N VAL A 14 -5.22 -15.91 -2.24
CA VAL A 14 -6.26 -15.10 -2.89
C VAL A 14 -7.49 -14.86 -2.02
N ALA A 15 -7.42 -13.89 -1.10
CA ALA A 15 -8.63 -13.23 -0.64
C ALA A 15 -9.28 -12.58 -1.87
N LEU A 16 -10.34 -13.19 -2.41
CA LEU A 16 -11.10 -12.77 -3.59
C LEU A 16 -11.69 -11.34 -3.52
N ARG A 17 -11.34 -10.56 -2.48
CA ARG A 17 -11.78 -9.18 -2.25
C ARG A 17 -10.68 -8.37 -1.55
N ALA A 18 -9.46 -8.38 -2.09
CA ALA A 18 -8.39 -7.49 -1.64
C ALA A 18 -8.31 -6.24 -2.53
N MET A 19 -8.09 -5.08 -1.92
CA MET A 19 -7.77 -3.86 -2.65
C MET A 19 -6.27 -3.83 -2.97
N TRP A 20 -5.90 -3.41 -4.17
CA TRP A 20 -4.53 -3.06 -4.52
C TRP A 20 -4.41 -1.55 -4.71
N SER A 21 -3.37 -0.96 -4.12
CA SER A 21 -2.95 0.39 -4.48
C SER A 21 -1.92 0.30 -5.60
N ASP A 22 -2.32 0.68 -6.81
CA ASP A 22 -1.43 0.72 -7.98
C ASP A 22 -0.41 1.85 -7.85
N TYR A 23 -0.88 3.10 -7.94
CA TYR A 23 -0.04 4.30 -7.80
C TYR A 23 -0.61 5.29 -6.80
N THR A 24 0.28 5.94 -6.07
CA THR A 24 -0.03 7.12 -5.26
C THR A 24 1.12 8.10 -5.40
N ALA A 25 0.82 9.30 -5.87
CA ALA A 25 1.80 10.35 -6.07
C ALA A 25 1.27 11.69 -5.57
N THR A 26 2.20 12.60 -5.30
CA THR A 26 1.91 14.00 -5.03
C THR A 26 2.91 14.81 -5.84
N VAL A 27 2.41 15.78 -6.59
CA VAL A 27 3.26 16.71 -7.37
C VAL A 27 4.24 17.43 -6.43
N PRO A 28 5.47 17.71 -6.87
CA PRO A 28 6.54 18.24 -6.02
C PRO A 28 6.13 19.42 -5.13
N GLU A 29 5.37 20.37 -5.70
CA GLU A 29 4.93 21.63 -5.09
C GLU A 29 3.96 21.42 -3.90
N HIS A 30 3.38 20.22 -3.80
CA HIS A 30 2.38 19.86 -2.81
C HIS A 30 2.81 18.74 -1.86
N ARG A 31 4.08 18.28 -1.95
CA ARG A 31 4.64 17.27 -1.03
C ARG A 31 4.74 17.82 0.40
N GLY A 32 4.87 16.92 1.38
CA GLY A 32 4.98 17.28 2.81
C GLY A 32 3.67 17.74 3.47
N ARG A 33 2.56 17.81 2.72
CA ARG A 33 1.25 18.29 3.21
C ARG A 33 0.28 17.16 3.60
N GLY A 34 0.74 15.91 3.63
CA GLY A 34 -0.09 14.75 3.96
C GLY A 34 -1.07 14.30 2.87
N LEU A 35 -1.05 14.87 1.66
CA LEU A 35 -2.02 14.55 0.60
C LEU A 35 -2.01 13.08 0.16
N ALA A 36 -0.82 12.47 0.02
CA ALA A 36 -0.71 11.05 -0.29
C ALA A 36 -1.32 10.15 0.80
N ARG A 37 -1.15 10.51 2.08
CA ARG A 37 -1.77 9.80 3.20
C ARG A 37 -3.29 9.95 3.15
N LEU A 38 -3.80 11.18 2.95
CA LEU A 38 -5.22 11.45 2.83
C LEU A 38 -5.86 10.62 1.70
N ALA A 39 -5.25 10.62 0.51
CA ALA A 39 -5.73 9.85 -0.64
C ALA A 39 -5.83 8.34 -0.32
N LYS A 40 -4.78 7.76 0.29
CA LYS A 40 -4.79 6.35 0.69
C LYS A 40 -5.83 6.05 1.76
N THR A 41 -5.98 6.92 2.77
CA THR A 41 -7.01 6.78 3.81
C THR A 41 -8.41 6.73 3.21
N VAL A 42 -8.72 7.64 2.28
CA VAL A 42 -10.03 7.66 1.60
C VAL A 42 -10.25 6.38 0.79
N ALA A 43 -9.24 5.90 0.08
CA ALA A 43 -9.32 4.64 -0.67
C ALA A 43 -9.59 3.44 0.26
N LEU A 44 -8.86 3.35 1.37
CA LEU A 44 -9.05 2.31 2.38
C LEU A 44 -10.45 2.34 3.01
N HIS A 45 -10.97 3.53 3.33
CA HIS A 45 -12.33 3.66 3.86
C HIS A 45 -13.39 3.22 2.85
N ARG A 46 -13.24 3.59 1.57
CA ARG A 46 -14.15 3.14 0.51
C ARG A 46 -14.10 1.63 0.33
N ALA A 47 -12.90 1.04 0.32
CA ALA A 47 -12.73 -0.40 0.26
C ALA A 47 -13.40 -1.10 1.45
N ALA A 48 -13.18 -0.59 2.67
CA ALA A 48 -13.79 -1.11 3.89
C ALA A 48 -15.33 -1.03 3.86
N ALA A 49 -15.89 0.08 3.36
CA ALA A 49 -17.34 0.23 3.16
C ALA A 49 -17.91 -0.78 2.15
N GLY A 50 -17.11 -1.18 1.13
CA GLY A 50 -17.44 -2.24 0.18
C GLY A 50 -17.16 -3.68 0.68
N GLY A 51 -16.82 -3.84 1.97
CA GLY A 51 -16.53 -5.13 2.59
C GLY A 51 -15.12 -5.68 2.34
N VAL A 52 -14.21 -4.90 1.76
CA VAL A 52 -12.80 -5.29 1.64
C VAL A 52 -12.14 -5.23 3.01
N ARG A 53 -11.44 -6.30 3.38
CA ARG A 53 -10.77 -6.42 4.69
C ARG A 53 -9.26 -6.51 4.59
N VAL A 54 -8.72 -6.61 3.38
CA VAL A 54 -7.28 -6.71 3.11
C VAL A 54 -6.91 -5.74 2.00
N ALA A 55 -5.83 -4.99 2.21
CA ALA A 55 -5.27 -4.11 1.19
C ALA A 55 -3.78 -4.39 1.00
N TYR A 56 -3.34 -4.36 -0.26
CA TYR A 56 -1.95 -4.54 -0.65
C TYR A 56 -1.42 -3.29 -1.37
N THR A 57 -0.12 -3.09 -1.27
CA THR A 57 0.62 -2.12 -2.07
C THR A 57 2.02 -2.65 -2.36
N SER A 58 2.62 -2.23 -3.46
CA SER A 58 4.04 -2.43 -3.73
C SER A 58 4.69 -1.08 -3.96
N ASN A 59 5.92 -0.92 -3.48
CA ASN A 59 6.75 0.26 -3.67
C ASN A 59 8.21 -0.14 -3.49
N ASP A 60 9.10 0.67 -4.03
CA ASP A 60 10.54 0.50 -3.89
C ASP A 60 10.96 0.59 -2.42
N ALA A 61 11.85 -0.31 -1.99
CA ALA A 61 12.35 -0.38 -0.62
C ALA A 61 13.16 0.87 -0.21
N ALA A 62 13.67 1.64 -1.17
CA ALA A 62 14.35 2.91 -0.93
C ALA A 62 13.39 4.10 -0.81
N ASN A 63 12.08 3.92 -1.08
CA ASN A 63 11.10 5.01 -1.00
C ASN A 63 10.65 5.27 0.45
N ALA A 64 11.56 5.78 1.28
CA ALA A 64 11.32 6.05 2.69
C ALA A 64 10.06 6.90 2.96
N PRO A 65 9.73 7.96 2.19
CA PRO A 65 8.49 8.71 2.41
C PRO A 65 7.22 7.87 2.23
N MET A 66 7.19 6.99 1.22
CA MET A 66 6.03 6.13 0.99
C MET A 66 5.93 5.02 2.03
N LEU A 67 7.07 4.49 2.49
CA LEU A 67 7.13 3.51 3.58
C LEU A 67 6.54 4.09 4.88
N ALA A 68 6.92 5.31 5.26
CA ALA A 68 6.37 5.98 6.43
C ALA A 68 4.85 6.17 6.37
N ILE A 69 4.30 6.49 5.19
CA ILE A 69 2.85 6.57 4.99
C ILE A 69 2.19 5.20 5.16
N ASN A 70 2.78 4.14 4.58
CA ASN A 70 2.23 2.79 4.66
C ASN A 70 2.21 2.30 6.12
N GLU A 71 3.30 2.50 6.86
CA GLU A 71 3.40 2.16 8.28
C GLU A 71 2.35 2.93 9.11
N ALA A 72 2.22 4.24 8.89
CA ALA A 72 1.22 5.06 9.57
C ALA A 72 -0.24 4.67 9.26
N LEU A 73 -0.47 3.89 8.21
CA LEU A 73 -1.78 3.34 7.83
C LEU A 73 -1.95 1.86 8.23
N GLY A 74 -0.98 1.28 8.94
CA GLY A 74 -1.04 -0.10 9.45
C GLY A 74 -0.67 -1.17 8.42
N TYR A 75 0.03 -0.80 7.35
CA TYR A 75 0.58 -1.79 6.42
C TYR A 75 1.83 -2.47 7.03
N LEU A 76 1.91 -3.79 6.88
CA LEU A 76 3.02 -4.64 7.30
C LEU A 76 3.74 -5.26 6.10
N PRO A 77 5.08 -5.34 6.06
CA PRO A 77 5.80 -6.02 5.00
C PRO A 77 5.38 -7.48 4.89
N VAL A 78 5.09 -7.96 3.68
CA VAL A 78 4.69 -9.37 3.45
C VAL A 78 5.44 -10.05 2.31
N ALA A 79 6.08 -9.30 1.42
CA ALA A 79 6.99 -9.86 0.42
C ALA A 79 7.99 -8.80 -0.08
N SER A 80 9.13 -9.28 -0.55
CA SER A 80 10.10 -8.51 -1.32
C SER A 80 10.14 -9.04 -2.75
N GLN A 81 10.40 -8.15 -3.71
CA GLN A 81 10.56 -8.49 -5.11
C GLN A 81 11.79 -7.78 -5.66
N TRP A 82 12.48 -8.43 -6.59
CA TRP A 82 13.60 -7.84 -7.32
C TRP A 82 13.27 -7.83 -8.80
N SER A 83 13.69 -6.77 -9.47
CA SER A 83 13.60 -6.62 -10.91
C SER A 83 15.00 -6.36 -11.45
N CYS A 84 15.41 -7.15 -12.43
CA CYS A 84 16.64 -6.92 -13.17
C CYS A 84 16.27 -6.37 -14.55
N LEU A 85 16.79 -5.20 -14.89
CA LEU A 85 16.69 -4.68 -16.24
C LEU A 85 17.89 -5.24 -17.01
N ARG A 86 17.64 -6.00 -18.07
CA ARG A 86 18.73 -6.42 -18.96
C ARG A 86 19.23 -5.18 -19.70
N GLY A 87 20.49 -4.81 -19.50
CA GLY A 87 21.14 -3.73 -20.25
C GLY A 87 21.06 -4.03 -21.75
N GLY A 88 20.60 -3.05 -22.52
CA GLY A 88 20.61 -3.09 -23.98
C GLY A 88 22.00 -2.91 -24.57
#